data_AF-A0A183PU72-F1
#
_entry.id   AF-A0A183PU72-F1
#
_cell.length_a   1.000
_cell.length_b   1.000
_cell.length_c   1.000
_cell.angle_alpha   90.00
_cell.angle_beta   90.00
_cell.angle_gamma   90.00
#
_symmetry.space_group_name_H-M   'P 1'
#
loop_
_entity.id
_entity.type
_entity.pdbx_description
1 polymer ?
#
loop_
_entity_poly.entity_id
_entity_poly.type
_entity_poly.pdbx_seq_one_letter_code
_entity_poly.pdbx_strand_id
1 'polypeptide(L)'
;MFCSSDEFTANYTVWQYPVTEKYGIIYSRMREWGFSNSHEETIKLINDGWVIFMETPRAAYYIANECKLKRFDNRIGSWYYSMILIPRSPLTSAFNEIIYSLEADYTLDTLRAKWWASNTSHCGTLSVDEGYDFEEVGGMFSLLGCGLLIGVVLLISEIVTFHILLKKQQTQVRNLLHVSIYLFYGRFICSTQFNENS
;
A
#
# COMPACT_ATOMS: atom_id res chain seq x y z
N MET A 1 32.06 -32.73 -47.11
CA MET A 1 33.40 -32.13 -47.02
C MET A 1 33.26 -30.83 -46.24
N PHE A 2 34.04 -30.73 -45.15
CA PHE A 2 34.09 -29.70 -44.09
C PHE A 2 34.50 -28.31 -44.64
N CYS A 3 34.32 -27.15 -43.97
CA CYS A 3 34.31 -26.74 -42.54
C CYS A 3 33.22 -25.64 -42.31
N SER A 4 32.53 -25.42 -41.18
CA SER A 4 32.85 -25.27 -39.73
C SER A 4 33.85 -24.16 -39.37
N SER A 5 33.37 -23.03 -38.83
CA SER A 5 33.87 -22.39 -37.59
C SER A 5 33.12 -21.08 -37.31
N ASP A 6 32.43 -21.07 -36.17
CA ASP A 6 32.30 -19.96 -35.24
C ASP A 6 32.23 -18.52 -35.80
N GLU A 7 31.02 -17.99 -35.96
CA GLU A 7 30.82 -16.55 -35.80
C GLU A 7 30.21 -16.29 -34.43
N PHE A 8 31.14 -16.30 -33.47
CA PHE A 8 31.19 -15.52 -32.25
C PHE A 8 29.90 -14.77 -31.89
N THR A 9 29.26 -15.22 -30.82
CA THR A 9 28.32 -14.42 -30.02
C THR A 9 28.97 -13.10 -29.62
N ALA A 10 28.59 -12.04 -30.32
CA ALA A 10 28.54 -10.68 -29.79
C ALA A 10 27.17 -10.17 -30.23
N ASN A 11 26.09 -10.22 -29.44
CA ASN A 11 25.94 -9.63 -28.11
C ASN A 11 26.81 -8.38 -27.89
N TYR A 12 26.84 -7.49 -28.88
CA TYR A 12 27.38 -6.14 -28.77
C TYR A 12 26.38 -5.21 -28.06
N THR A 13 26.00 -5.50 -26.82
CA THR A 13 25.49 -4.45 -25.95
C THR A 13 26.19 -4.52 -24.61
N VAL A 14 27.46 -4.11 -24.61
CA VAL A 14 28.30 -3.89 -23.42
C VAL A 14 27.91 -2.59 -22.69
N TRP A 15 26.89 -1.86 -23.14
CA TRP A 15 26.39 -0.62 -22.51
C TRP A 15 24.85 -0.52 -22.47
N GLN A 16 24.15 -1.53 -21.95
CA GLN A 16 22.77 -1.33 -21.45
C GLN A 16 22.83 -0.79 -20.01
N TYR A 17 23.46 0.38 -19.83
CA TYR A 17 23.11 1.21 -18.69
C TYR A 17 21.72 1.76 -19.01
N PRO A 18 20.70 1.69 -18.13
CA PRO A 18 19.51 2.47 -18.35
C PRO A 18 19.89 3.93 -18.08
N VAL A 19 20.50 4.59 -19.08
CA VAL A 19 20.41 6.04 -19.21
C VAL A 19 18.92 6.26 -19.32
N THR A 20 18.31 6.80 -18.27
CA THR A 20 16.87 6.90 -18.14
C THR A 20 16.32 7.86 -19.20
N GLU A 21 16.08 7.37 -20.42
CA GLU A 21 15.44 8.13 -21.51
C GLU A 21 13.92 8.30 -21.25
N LYS A 22 13.52 8.36 -19.99
CA LYS A 22 12.14 8.57 -19.55
C LYS A 22 11.57 9.85 -20.17
N TYR A 23 12.35 10.94 -20.15
CA TYR A 23 11.92 12.23 -20.67
C TYR A 23 11.92 12.28 -22.21
N GLY A 24 12.84 11.59 -22.87
CA GLY A 24 12.88 11.50 -24.33
C GLY A 24 11.67 10.76 -24.91
N ILE A 25 11.26 9.68 -24.24
CA ILE A 25 10.04 8.94 -24.59
C ILE A 25 8.79 9.80 -24.34
N ILE A 26 8.68 10.44 -23.16
CA ILE A 26 7.55 11.32 -22.83
C ILE A 26 7.43 12.45 -23.87
N TYR A 27 8.54 13.10 -24.21
CA TYR A 27 8.56 14.17 -25.20
C TYR A 27 8.19 13.69 -26.61
N SER A 28 8.66 12.51 -27.02
CA SER A 28 8.29 11.91 -28.30
C SER A 28 6.78 11.67 -28.40
N ARG A 29 6.17 11.14 -27.32
CA ARG A 29 4.71 10.97 -27.23
C ARG A 29 3.93 12.28 -27.24
N MET A 30 4.42 13.31 -26.53
CA MET A 30 3.80 14.64 -26.59
C MET A 30 3.78 15.20 -28.02
N ARG A 31 4.85 14.99 -28.79
CA ARG A 31 4.88 15.43 -30.20
C ARG A 31 3.93 14.65 -31.10
N GLU A 32 3.67 13.38 -30.81
CA GLU A 32 2.68 12.56 -31.53
C GLU A 32 1.24 12.99 -31.20
N TRP A 33 0.93 13.27 -29.94
CA TRP A 33 -0.43 13.61 -29.48
C TRP A 33 -0.80 15.09 -29.64
N GLY A 34 0.20 15.98 -29.73
CA GLY A 34 0.00 17.42 -29.84
C GLY A 34 -0.04 18.14 -28.49
N PHE A 35 -0.03 19.46 -28.54
CA PHE A 35 -0.05 20.36 -27.38
C PHE A 35 -1.35 21.16 -27.36
N SER A 36 -1.93 21.35 -26.18
CA SER A 36 -3.08 22.26 -26.01
C SER A 36 -2.65 23.71 -26.12
N ASN A 37 -3.38 24.51 -26.88
CA ASN A 37 -3.05 25.93 -27.14
C ASN A 37 -3.86 26.89 -26.27
N SER A 38 -5.05 26.47 -25.84
CA SER A 38 -5.97 27.27 -25.04
C SER A 38 -6.22 26.64 -23.68
N HIS A 39 -6.49 27.49 -22.69
CA HIS A 39 -6.86 27.06 -21.35
C HIS A 39 -8.13 26.19 -21.34
N GLU A 40 -9.13 26.55 -22.14
CA GLU A 40 -10.40 25.82 -22.21
C GLU A 40 -10.23 24.41 -22.81
N GLU A 41 -9.35 24.29 -23.81
CA GLU A 41 -8.96 23.02 -24.40
C GLU A 41 -8.22 22.14 -23.39
N THR A 42 -7.30 22.72 -22.63
CA THR A 42 -6.60 22.03 -21.54
C THR A 42 -7.58 21.45 -20.52
N ILE A 43 -8.57 22.22 -20.07
CA ILE A 43 -9.58 21.73 -19.12
C ILE A 43 -10.41 20.59 -19.72
N LYS A 44 -10.80 20.71 -21.00
CA LYS A 44 -11.56 19.66 -21.68
C LYS A 44 -10.78 18.34 -21.73
N LEU A 45 -9.50 18.39 -22.11
CA LEU A 45 -8.63 17.21 -22.14
C LEU A 45 -8.46 16.58 -20.76
N ILE A 46 -8.34 17.39 -19.70
CA ILE A 46 -8.28 16.90 -18.32
C ILE A 46 -9.57 16.15 -17.95
N ASN A 47 -10.73 16.71 -18.29
CA ASN A 47 -12.03 16.07 -18.05
C ASN A 47 -12.21 14.77 -18.87
N ASP A 48 -11.61 14.71 -20.06
CA ASP A 48 -11.55 13.50 -20.89
C ASP A 48 -10.55 12.44 -20.36
N GLY A 49 -9.85 12.73 -19.25
CA GLY A 49 -8.95 11.79 -18.56
C GLY A 49 -7.49 11.87 -19.00
N TRP A 50 -7.08 12.91 -19.74
CA TRP A 50 -5.70 13.08 -20.17
C TRP A 50 -4.81 13.63 -19.04
N VAL A 51 -3.54 13.23 -19.07
CA VAL A 51 -2.51 13.76 -18.16
C VAL A 51 -1.82 14.95 -18.81
N ILE A 52 -1.81 16.07 -18.11
CA ILE A 52 -1.21 17.32 -18.60
C ILE A 52 -0.03 17.72 -17.73
N PHE A 53 1.04 18.15 -18.39
CA PHE A 53 2.22 18.70 -17.75
C PHE A 53 2.09 20.22 -17.62
N MET A 54 2.24 20.72 -16.40
CA MET A 54 2.17 22.16 -16.12
C MET A 54 3.06 22.53 -14.93
N GLU A 55 3.33 23.83 -14.77
CA GLU A 55 4.09 24.35 -13.66
C GLU A 55 3.40 24.09 -12.31
N THR A 56 4.18 23.90 -11.25
CA THR A 56 3.67 23.56 -9.91
C THR A 56 2.64 24.58 -9.38
N PRO A 57 2.87 25.90 -9.38
CA PRO A 57 1.89 26.86 -8.85
C PRO A 57 0.61 26.93 -9.69
N ARG A 58 0.70 26.69 -10.99
CA ARG A 58 -0.46 26.63 -11.89
C ARG A 58 -1.30 25.38 -11.62
N ALA A 59 -0.66 24.22 -11.45
CA ALA A 59 -1.35 22.99 -11.04
C ALA A 59 -2.04 23.14 -9.69
N ALA A 60 -1.35 23.71 -8.70
CA ALA A 60 -1.90 23.91 -7.37
C ALA A 60 -3.16 24.80 -7.40
N TYR A 61 -3.17 25.83 -8.24
CA TYR A 61 -4.35 26.67 -8.44
C TYR A 61 -5.54 25.90 -9.01
N TYR A 62 -5.35 25.09 -10.06
CA TYR A 62 -6.47 24.31 -10.63
C TYR A 62 -6.98 23.23 -9.68
N ILE A 63 -6.08 22.56 -8.93
CA ILE A 63 -6.46 21.56 -7.94
C ILE A 63 -7.22 22.19 -6.78
N ALA A 64 -6.85 23.40 -6.37
CA ALA A 64 -7.56 24.13 -5.31
C ALA A 64 -8.99 24.52 -5.74
N ASN A 65 -9.20 24.79 -7.03
CA ASN A 65 -10.50 25.18 -7.58
C ASN A 65 -11.37 23.97 -7.97
N GLU A 66 -10.76 22.87 -8.43
CA GLU A 66 -11.43 21.68 -8.94
C GLU A 66 -11.03 20.41 -8.16
N CYS A 67 -11.93 19.93 -7.31
CA CYS A 67 -11.73 18.75 -6.45
C CYS A 67 -11.41 17.43 -7.15
N LYS A 68 -11.76 17.32 -8.43
CA LYS A 68 -11.57 16.09 -9.20
C LYS A 68 -10.13 15.95 -9.69
N LEU A 69 -9.35 17.03 -9.63
CA LEU A 69 -7.99 17.05 -10.13
C LEU A 69 -7.02 16.62 -9.04
N LYS A 70 -6.09 15.75 -9.40
CA LYS A 70 -5.02 15.30 -8.52
C LYS A 70 -3.67 15.54 -9.17
N ARG A 71 -2.72 16.01 -8.37
CA ARG A 71 -1.31 16.11 -8.76
C ARG A 71 -0.65 14.74 -8.64
N PHE A 72 0.11 14.34 -9.66
CA PHE A 72 1.06 13.24 -9.52
C PHE A 72 2.26 13.69 -8.68
N ASP A 73 2.62 12.89 -7.68
CA ASP A 73 3.65 13.23 -6.69
C ASP A 73 5.05 13.43 -7.31
N ASN A 74 5.32 12.74 -8.43
CA ASN A 74 6.62 12.84 -9.09
C ASN A 74 6.81 14.18 -9.83
N ARG A 75 7.71 15.02 -9.31
CA ARG A 75 8.05 16.33 -9.89
C ARG A 75 9.20 16.19 -10.89
N ILE A 76 8.98 16.66 -12.13
CA ILE A 76 9.93 16.52 -13.25
C ILE A 76 11.18 17.41 -13.06
N GLY A 77 11.07 18.45 -12.24
CA GLY A 77 12.18 19.33 -11.90
C GLY A 77 11.75 20.50 -11.02
N SER A 78 12.72 21.32 -10.62
CA SER A 78 12.52 22.59 -9.94
C SER A 78 12.96 23.72 -10.86
N TRP A 79 12.04 24.61 -11.18
CA TRP A 79 12.31 25.83 -11.92
C TRP A 79 11.96 27.04 -11.04
N TYR A 80 12.67 28.15 -11.26
CA TYR A 80 12.50 29.40 -10.53
C TYR A 80 12.14 30.51 -11.51
N TYR A 81 11.21 31.38 -11.12
CA TYR A 81 10.90 32.58 -11.89
C TYR A 81 11.96 33.64 -11.64
N SER A 82 12.41 34.27 -12.71
CA SER A 82 13.38 35.36 -12.66
C SER A 82 12.91 36.54 -13.51
N MET A 83 13.28 37.73 -13.08
CA MET A 83 13.05 38.95 -13.87
C MET A 83 14.29 39.20 -14.72
N ILE A 84 14.09 39.43 -16.01
CA ILE A 84 15.16 39.65 -16.97
C ILE A 84 15.17 41.11 -17.38
N LEU A 85 16.30 41.77 -17.23
CA LEU A 85 16.54 43.13 -17.69
C LEU A 85 17.48 43.12 -18.90
N ILE A 86 17.48 44.22 -19.66
CA ILE A 86 18.43 44.43 -20.78
C ILE A 86 19.86 44.26 -20.25
N PRO A 87 20.75 43.56 -20.98
CA PRO A 87 22.12 43.37 -20.56
C PRO A 87 22.83 44.70 -20.31
N ARG A 88 23.66 44.75 -19.26
CA ARG A 88 24.39 45.96 -18.79
C ARG A 88 23.51 47.12 -18.31
N SER A 89 22.23 46.85 -17.98
CA SER A 89 21.42 47.85 -17.30
C SER A 89 21.97 48.14 -15.89
N PRO A 90 22.15 49.41 -15.49
CA PRO A 90 22.53 49.75 -14.11
C PRO A 90 21.43 49.40 -13.10
N LEU A 91 20.20 49.18 -13.58
CA LEU A 91 19.03 48.91 -12.74
C LEU A 91 19.01 47.48 -12.16
N THR A 92 19.80 46.57 -12.73
CA THR A 92 19.88 45.18 -12.25
C THR A 92 20.34 45.11 -10.79
N SER A 93 21.30 45.95 -10.39
CA SER A 93 21.79 45.95 -9.01
C SER A 93 20.71 46.42 -8.03
N ALA A 94 19.96 47.46 -8.40
CA ALA A 94 18.89 48.01 -7.57
C ALA A 94 17.73 47.01 -7.42
N PHE A 95 17.32 46.33 -8.50
CA PHE A 95 16.28 45.30 -8.40
C PHE A 95 16.69 44.13 -7.52
N ASN A 96 17.94 43.67 -7.63
CA ASN A 96 18.42 42.57 -6.80
C ASN A 96 18.39 42.94 -5.31
N GLU A 97 18.85 44.15 -4.95
CA GLU A 97 18.80 44.64 -3.57
C GLU A 97 17.36 44.72 -3.05
N ILE A 98 16.43 45.25 -3.86
CA ILE A 98 15.01 45.31 -3.49
C ILE A 98 14.43 43.91 -3.31
N ILE A 99 14.72 42.96 -4.21
CA ILE A 99 14.23 41.58 -4.09
C ILE A 99 14.74 40.94 -2.80
N TYR A 100 16.02 41.12 -2.47
CA TYR A 100 16.57 40.61 -1.20
C TYR A 100 15.90 41.25 0.01
N SER A 101 15.60 42.56 -0.02
CA SER A 101 14.86 43.22 1.07
C SER A 101 13.43 42.66 1.22
N LEU A 102 12.73 42.41 0.11
CA LEU A 102 11.38 41.85 0.12
C LEU A 102 11.33 40.41 0.63
N GLU A 103 12.39 39.64 0.39
CA GLU A 103 12.55 38.29 0.93
C GLU A 103 12.83 38.33 2.44
N ALA A 104 13.76 39.20 2.88
CA ALA A 104 14.08 39.39 4.29
C ALA A 104 12.87 39.87 5.11
N ASP A 105 12.06 40.76 4.54
CA ASP A 105 10.84 41.29 5.17
C ASP A 105 9.63 40.34 5.07
N TYR A 106 9.80 39.12 4.53
CA TYR A 106 8.73 38.12 4.32
C TYR A 106 7.58 38.60 3.42
N THR A 107 7.74 39.73 2.72
CA THR A 107 6.68 40.33 1.91
C THR A 107 6.29 39.42 0.75
N LEU A 108 7.25 38.73 0.13
CA LEU A 108 6.99 37.76 -0.93
C LEU A 108 6.10 36.60 -0.47
N ASP A 109 6.27 36.16 0.77
CA ASP A 109 5.48 35.07 1.34
C ASP A 109 4.07 35.55 1.69
N THR A 110 3.91 36.78 2.18
CA THR A 110 2.56 37.38 2.35
C THR A 110 1.82 37.52 1.02
N LEU A 111 2.53 37.89 -0.05
CA LEU A 111 1.96 37.95 -1.40
C LEU A 111 1.59 36.55 -1.90
N ARG A 112 2.45 35.56 -1.68
CA ARG A 112 2.16 34.15 -2.00
C ARG A 112 0.89 33.70 -1.29
N ALA A 113 0.79 33.93 0.02
CA ALA A 113 -0.39 33.55 0.80
C ALA A 113 -1.64 34.31 0.31
N LYS A 114 -1.54 35.61 0.04
CA LYS A 114 -2.67 36.41 -0.44
C LYS A 114 -3.24 35.90 -1.76
N TRP A 115 -2.37 35.57 -2.71
CA TRP A 115 -2.79 35.17 -4.06
C TRP A 115 -3.07 33.67 -4.21
N TRP A 116 -2.44 32.80 -3.40
CA TRP A 116 -2.61 31.35 -3.49
C TRP A 116 -3.38 30.70 -2.33
N ALA A 117 -3.56 31.34 -1.17
CA ALA A 117 -4.25 30.74 -0.02
C ALA A 117 -5.74 31.11 0.11
N SER A 118 -6.25 32.06 -0.71
CA SER A 118 -7.56 32.69 -0.50
C SER A 118 -8.70 32.15 -1.38
N ASN A 119 -8.45 31.20 -2.27
CA ASN A 119 -9.47 30.70 -3.21
C ASN A 119 -9.63 29.18 -3.15
N THR A 120 -9.51 28.60 -1.95
CA THR A 120 -9.97 27.23 -1.69
C THR A 120 -11.51 27.22 -1.69
N SER A 121 -12.09 27.45 -2.86
CA SER A 121 -13.50 27.21 -3.11
C SER A 121 -13.77 25.72 -2.90
N HIS A 122 -14.54 25.44 -1.84
CA HIS A 122 -15.55 24.37 -1.83
C HIS A 122 -15.10 22.95 -2.15
N CYS A 123 -13.82 22.62 -1.99
CA CYS A 123 -13.46 21.23 -1.79
C CYS A 123 -13.72 20.88 -0.34
N GLY A 124 -14.98 20.52 -0.05
CA GLY A 124 -15.37 19.94 1.22
C GLY A 124 -14.43 18.78 1.49
N THR A 125 -13.61 18.95 2.53
CA THR A 125 -12.65 17.98 3.09
C THR A 125 -12.73 16.63 2.40
N LEU A 126 -12.10 16.51 1.23
CA LEU A 126 -11.55 15.23 0.83
C LEU A 126 -10.36 15.10 1.75
N SER A 127 -10.66 14.63 2.95
CA SER A 127 -9.74 13.99 3.86
C SER A 127 -8.97 12.97 3.02
N VAL A 128 -7.90 13.43 2.38
CA VAL A 128 -6.65 12.70 2.41
C VAL A 128 -6.20 12.75 3.87
N ASP A 129 -6.99 12.11 4.73
CA ASP A 129 -6.49 11.62 5.99
C ASP A 129 -5.40 10.66 5.56
N GLU A 130 -4.18 10.90 5.99
CA GLU A 130 -3.13 9.87 6.02
C GLU A 130 -3.48 8.79 7.07
N GLY A 131 -4.77 8.42 7.13
CA GLY A 131 -5.30 7.30 7.85
C GLY A 131 -5.60 6.22 6.82
N TYR A 132 -5.06 5.02 7.06
CA TYR A 132 -5.43 3.85 6.28
C TYR A 132 -6.95 3.70 6.29
N ASP A 133 -7.57 3.83 5.11
CA ASP A 133 -9.01 3.65 4.97
C ASP A 133 -9.38 2.20 5.32
N PHE A 134 -10.59 1.98 5.84
CA PHE A 134 -11.04 0.66 6.31
C PHE A 134 -10.98 -0.42 5.21
N GLU A 135 -10.96 -0.01 3.94
CA GLU A 135 -10.77 -0.88 2.78
C GLU A 135 -9.35 -1.47 2.68
N GLU A 136 -8.32 -0.70 3.07
CA GLU A 136 -6.91 -1.12 2.96
C GLU A 136 -6.49 -1.99 4.16
N VAL A 137 -7.06 -1.75 5.35
CA VAL A 137 -6.76 -2.52 6.59
C VAL A 137 -7.78 -3.61 6.92
N GLY A 138 -8.90 -3.68 6.21
CA GLY A 138 -9.99 -4.63 6.48
C GLY A 138 -9.57 -6.10 6.42
N GLY A 139 -8.57 -6.42 5.59
CA GLY A 139 -8.03 -7.78 5.47
C GLY A 139 -7.42 -8.32 6.78
N MET A 140 -6.73 -7.48 7.55
CA MET A 140 -6.09 -7.90 8.81
C MET A 140 -7.14 -8.25 9.88
N PHE A 141 -8.18 -7.44 10.02
CA PHE A 141 -9.26 -7.71 10.96
C PHE A 141 -10.07 -8.95 10.57
N SER A 142 -10.27 -9.15 9.27
CA SER A 142 -10.96 -10.34 8.75
C SER A 142 -10.16 -11.63 9.03
N LEU A 143 -8.83 -11.59 8.86
CA LEU A 143 -7.93 -12.70 9.22
C LEU A 143 -7.97 -13.03 10.72
N LEU A 144 -7.98 -12.01 11.58
CA LEU A 144 -8.10 -12.19 13.03
C LEU A 144 -9.44 -12.82 13.42
N GLY A 145 -10.54 -12.37 12.83
CA GLY A 145 -11.88 -12.92 13.07
C GLY A 145 -11.98 -14.40 12.67
N CYS A 146 -11.51 -14.73 11.47
CA CYS A 146 -11.48 -16.12 11.00
C CYS A 146 -10.57 -17.01 11.87
N GLY A 147 -9.40 -16.51 12.28
CA GLY A 147 -8.48 -17.23 13.16
C GLY A 147 -9.10 -17.54 14.53
N LEU A 148 -9.81 -16.58 15.11
CA LEU A 148 -10.51 -16.77 16.39
C LEU A 148 -11.61 -17.83 16.29
N LEU A 149 -12.41 -17.79 15.23
CA LEU A 149 -13.48 -18.78 15.01
C LEU A 149 -12.92 -20.20 14.84
N ILE A 150 -11.87 -20.38 14.04
CA ILE A 150 -11.23 -21.69 13.85
C ILE A 150 -10.63 -22.19 15.17
N GLY A 151 -9.99 -21.30 15.95
CA GLY A 151 -9.44 -21.64 17.26
C GLY A 151 -10.51 -22.14 18.25
N VAL A 152 -11.67 -21.48 18.29
CA VAL A 152 -12.80 -21.91 19.13
C VAL A 152 -13.32 -23.28 18.70
N VAL A 153 -13.43 -23.54 17.40
CA VAL A 153 -13.89 -24.85 16.89
C VAL A 153 -12.91 -25.97 17.26
N LEU A 154 -11.61 -25.74 17.11
CA LEU A 154 -10.57 -26.70 17.50
C LEU A 154 -10.63 -26.99 19.00
N LEU A 155 -10.76 -25.95 19.84
CA LEU A 155 -10.86 -26.08 21.28
C LEU A 155 -12.08 -26.92 21.69
N ILE A 156 -13.25 -26.67 21.09
CA ILE A 156 -14.46 -27.47 21.34
C ILE A 156 -14.24 -28.93 20.93
N SER A 157 -13.60 -29.17 19.77
CA SER A 157 -13.35 -30.52 19.28
C SER A 157 -12.42 -31.34 20.19
N GLU A 158 -11.41 -30.69 20.79
CA GLU A 158 -10.51 -31.31 21.75
C GLU A 158 -11.23 -31.63 23.06
N ILE A 159 -12.03 -30.71 23.58
CA ILE A 159 -12.83 -30.94 24.80
C ILE A 159 -13.76 -32.14 24.62
N VAL A 160 -14.46 -32.22 23.49
CA VAL A 160 -15.37 -33.34 23.19
C VAL A 160 -14.60 -34.66 23.10
N THR A 161 -13.48 -34.67 22.39
CA THR A 161 -12.64 -35.87 22.25
C THR A 161 -12.09 -36.31 23.60
N PHE A 162 -11.55 -35.39 24.39
CA PHE A 162 -11.03 -35.65 25.73
C PHE A 162 -12.12 -36.19 26.66
N HIS A 163 -13.31 -35.61 26.64
CA HIS A 163 -14.43 -36.07 27.46
C HIS A 163 -14.91 -37.48 27.06
N ILE A 164 -14.87 -37.82 25.77
CA ILE A 164 -15.16 -39.18 25.28
C ILE A 164 -14.06 -40.16 25.70
N LEU A 165 -12.79 -39.77 25.64
CA LEU A 165 -11.65 -40.59 26.07
C LEU A 165 -11.70 -40.87 27.59
N LEU A 166 -12.04 -39.87 28.40
CA LEU A 166 -12.26 -40.06 29.84
C LEU A 166 -13.46 -40.99 30.12
N LYS A 167 -14.56 -40.87 29.38
CA LYS A 167 -15.69 -41.81 29.48
C LYS A 167 -15.31 -43.24 29.08
N LYS A 168 -14.44 -43.40 28.07
CA LYS A 168 -13.90 -44.72 27.68
C LYS A 168 -13.02 -45.32 28.77
N GLN A 169 -12.14 -44.55 29.41
CA GLN A 169 -11.35 -45.03 30.54
C GLN A 169 -12.21 -45.43 31.75
N GLN A 170 -13.21 -44.63 32.13
CA GLN A 170 -14.12 -45.01 33.22
C GLN A 170 -14.93 -46.29 32.91
N THR A 171 -15.32 -46.48 31.64
CA THR A 171 -16.06 -47.68 31.21
C THR A 171 -15.16 -48.92 31.15
N GLN A 172 -13.91 -48.76 30.72
CA GLN A 172 -12.91 -49.83 30.70
C GLN A 172 -12.53 -50.27 32.13
N VAL A 173 -12.35 -49.33 33.07
CA VAL A 173 -12.07 -49.63 34.49
C VAL A 173 -13.28 -50.28 35.17
N ARG A 174 -14.51 -49.84 34.87
CA ARG A 174 -15.74 -50.47 35.39
C ARG A 174 -15.91 -51.91 34.88
N ASN A 175 -15.63 -52.19 33.61
CA ASN A 175 -15.68 -53.54 33.06
C ASN A 175 -14.57 -54.45 33.62
N LEU A 176 -13.35 -53.91 33.83
CA LEU A 176 -12.25 -54.64 34.48
C LEU A 176 -12.53 -54.93 35.97
N LEU A 177 -13.12 -53.99 36.71
CA LEU A 177 -13.56 -54.21 38.09
C LEU A 177 -14.67 -55.26 38.16
N HIS A 178 -15.63 -55.25 37.23
CA HIS A 178 -16.68 -56.27 37.17
C HIS A 178 -16.10 -57.66 36.89
N VAL A 179 -15.18 -57.80 35.93
CA VAL A 179 -14.49 -59.07 35.65
C VAL A 179 -13.61 -59.53 36.83
N SER A 180 -12.91 -58.60 37.49
CA SER A 180 -12.07 -58.92 38.65
C SER A 180 -12.91 -59.35 39.87
N ILE A 181 -14.06 -58.70 40.11
CA ILE A 181 -15.03 -59.10 41.16
C ILE A 181 -15.65 -60.47 40.84
N TYR A 182 -16.05 -60.73 39.60
CA TYR A 182 -16.60 -62.04 39.19
C TYR A 182 -15.56 -63.17 39.30
N LEU A 183 -14.30 -62.92 38.94
CA LEU A 183 -13.21 -63.88 39.14
C LEU A 183 -12.91 -64.12 40.62
N PHE A 184 -13.04 -63.10 41.47
CA PHE A 184 -12.85 -63.24 42.92
C PHE A 184 -13.98 -64.06 43.56
N TYR A 185 -15.24 -63.81 43.18
CA TYR A 185 -16.39 -64.61 43.61
C TYR A 185 -16.31 -66.07 43.14
N GLY A 186 -15.88 -66.31 41.90
CA GLY A 186 -15.65 -67.66 41.38
C GLY A 186 -14.56 -68.43 42.11
N ARG A 187 -13.46 -67.75 42.51
CA ARG A 187 -12.39 -68.34 43.33
C ARG A 187 -12.85 -68.65 44.77
N PHE A 188 -13.69 -67.79 45.36
CA PHE A 188 -14.20 -67.97 46.72
C PHE A 188 -15.18 -69.16 46.83
N ILE A 189 -16.08 -69.32 45.86
CA ILE A 189 -17.05 -70.44 45.82
C ILE A 189 -16.35 -71.79 45.61
N CYS A 190 -15.27 -71.82 44.81
CA CYS A 190 -14.49 -73.04 44.61
C CYS A 190 -13.69 -73.46 45.86
N SER A 191 -13.25 -72.51 46.70
CA SER A 191 -12.56 -72.82 47.95
C SER A 191 -13.48 -73.33 49.06
N THR A 192 -14.77 -72.95 49.08
CA THR A 192 -15.71 -73.41 50.10
C THR A 192 -16.25 -74.82 49.83
N GLN A 193 -16.38 -75.23 48.56
CA GLN A 193 -16.81 -76.58 48.19
C GLN A 193 -15.74 -77.67 48.43
N PHE A 194 -14.46 -77.31 48.50
CA PHE A 194 -13.38 -78.27 48.77
C PHE A 194 -13.20 -78.57 50.27
N ASN A 195 -13.65 -77.69 51.17
CA ASN A 195 -13.53 -77.86 52.62
C ASN A 195 -14.70 -78.63 53.26
N GLU A 196 -15.75 -78.95 52.48
CA GLU A 196 -16.92 -79.71 52.95
C GLU A 196 -16.86 -81.20 52.54
N ASN A 197 -15.85 -81.58 51.74
CA ASN A 197 -15.65 -82.95 51.23
C ASN A 197 -14.32 -83.58 51.65
N SER A 198 -13.71 -83.13 52.76
CA SER A 198 -12.58 -83.80 53.42
C SER A 198 -12.84 -84.02 54.90
#